data_AF-A0A6B3HRI4-F1
#
_entry.id   AF-A0A6B3HRI4-F1
#
_cell.length_a   1.000
_cell.length_b   1.000
_cell.length_c   1.000
_cell.angle_alpha   90.00
_cell.angle_beta   90.00
_cell.angle_gamma   90.00
#
_symmetry.space_group_name_H-M   'P 1'
#
loop_
_entity.id
_entity.type
_entity.pdbx_description
1 polymer ?
#
loop_
_entity_poly.entity_id
_entity_poly.type
_entity_poly.pdbx_seq_one_letter_code
_entity_poly.pdbx_strand_id
1 'polypeptide(L)' 'VLDYDTARSTDLVTTLDAYFAQGASLTRTRTLLHVHVNTVVQRLERIGRLLGPDWNEPPRTLEIQLALRLHRLTQGL' A
#
# COMPACT_ATOMS: atom_id res chain seq x y z
N VAL A 1 0.85 6.80 6.87
CA VAL A 1 -0.14 6.01 6.10
C VAL A 1 -1.20 5.43 7.02
N LEU A 2 -0.83 4.70 8.07
CA LEU A 2 -1.76 4.17 9.09
C LEU A 2 -2.67 5.25 9.70
N ASP A 3 -2.09 6.34 10.18
CA ASP A 3 -2.88 7.46 10.75
C ASP A 3 -3.82 8.08 9.72
N TYR A 4 -3.40 8.10 8.45
CA TYR A 4 -4.21 8.64 7.36
C TYR A 4 -5.41 7.73 7.07
N ASP A 5 -5.20 6.41 7.00
CA ASP A 5 -6.28 5.42 6.86
C ASP A 5 -7.28 5.52 8.01
N THR A 6 -6.79 5.65 9.25
CA THR A 6 -7.65 5.79 10.43
C THR A 6 -8.45 7.10 10.40
N ALA A 7 -7.79 8.22 10.07
CA ALA A 7 -8.43 9.53 10.09
C ALA A 7 -9.40 9.77 8.93
N ARG A 8 -9.25 9.06 7.81
CA ARG A 8 -10.03 9.28 6.59
C ARG A 8 -10.79 8.05 6.08
N SER A 9 -10.79 6.96 6.84
CA SER A 9 -11.39 5.67 6.46
C SER A 9 -10.99 5.24 5.06
N THR A 10 -9.69 5.27 4.76
CA THR A 10 -9.11 4.81 3.49
C THR A 10 -8.47 3.43 3.64
N ASP A 11 -8.22 2.75 2.51
CA ASP A 11 -7.58 1.42 2.50
C ASP A 11 -6.16 1.48 1.89
N LEU A 12 -5.34 2.47 2.24
CA LEU A 12 -4.01 2.64 1.65
C LEU A 12 -3.06 1.50 2.07
N VAL A 13 -3.10 1.06 3.32
CA VAL A 13 -2.31 -0.07 3.82
C VAL A 13 -2.68 -1.36 3.10
N THR A 14 -3.98 -1.66 2.98
CA THR A 14 -4.47 -2.81 2.22
C THR A 14 -4.05 -2.74 0.75
N THR A 15 -4.08 -1.53 0.17
CA THR A 15 -3.66 -1.33 -1.21
C THR A 15 -2.17 -1.57 -1.40
N LEU A 16 -1.32 -1.12 -0.46
CA LEU A 16 0.12 -1.39 -0.49
C LEU A 16 0.44 -2.88 -0.36
N ASP A 17 -0.18 -3.56 0.60
CA ASP A 17 0.05 -4.99 0.83
C ASP A 17 -0.36 -5.80 -0.41
N ALA A 18 -1.54 -5.53 -0.97
CA ALA A 18 -1.99 -6.14 -2.23
C ALA A 18 -1.07 -5.81 -3.40
N TYR A 19 -0.60 -4.56 -3.51
CA TYR A 19 0.27 -4.12 -4.58
C TYR A 19 1.61 -4.86 -4.59
N PHE A 20 2.27 -4.95 -3.43
CA PHE A 20 3.52 -5.69 -3.32
C PHE A 20 3.32 -7.20 -3.45
N ALA A 21 2.28 -7.77 -2.85
CA ALA A 21 1.96 -9.19 -2.99
C ALA A 21 1.70 -9.62 -4.45
N GLN A 22 1.25 -8.68 -5.29
CA GLN A 22 1.03 -8.90 -6.73
C GLN A 22 2.20 -8.47 -7.61
N GLY A 23 3.41 -8.31 -7.05
CA GLY A 23 4.62 -7.98 -7.79
C GLY A 23 4.58 -6.57 -8.40
N ALA A 24 4.04 -5.60 -7.66
CA ALA A 24 3.91 -4.21 -8.10
C ALA A 24 3.04 -4.02 -9.37
N SER A 25 2.12 -4.94 -9.64
CA SER A 25 1.23 -4.90 -10.81
C SER A 25 -0.12 -4.24 -10.50
N LEU A 26 -0.40 -3.07 -11.10
CA LEU A 26 -1.68 -2.37 -10.96
C LEU A 26 -2.88 -3.24 -11.38
N THR A 27 -2.75 -3.95 -12.51
CA THR A 27 -3.82 -4.80 -13.05
C THR A 27 -4.17 -5.92 -12.10
N ARG A 28 -3.16 -6.63 -11.57
CA ARG A 28 -3.38 -7.73 -10.63
C ARG A 28 -3.90 -7.22 -9.29
N THR A 29 -3.37 -6.10 -8.80
CA THR A 29 -3.83 -5.43 -7.56
C THR A 29 -5.30 -5.05 -7.65
N ARG A 30 -5.69 -4.44 -8.75
CA ARG A 30 -7.08 -4.06 -9.00
C ARG A 30 -8.01 -5.27 -8.96
N THR A 31 -7.64 -6.35 -9.65
CA THR A 31 -8.42 -7.59 -9.66
C THR A 31 -8.55 -8.17 -8.25
N LEU A 32 -7.46 -8.24 -7.49
CA LEU A 32 -7.46 -8.74 -6.12
C LEU A 32 -8.37 -7.91 -5.20
N LEU A 33 -8.27 -6.58 -5.29
CA LEU A 33 -9.03 -5.65 -4.45
C LEU A 33 -10.47 -5.40 -4.94
N HIS A 34 -10.85 -5.94 -6.11
CA HIS A 34 -12.16 -5.73 -6.73
C HIS A 34 -12.53 -4.23 -6.89
N VAL A 35 -11.54 -3.39 -7.22
CA VAL A 35 -11.73 -1.94 -7.45
C VAL A 35 -11.53 -1.58 -8.93
N HIS A 36 -11.65 -0.29 -9.27
CA HIS A 36 -11.23 0.23 -10.56
C HIS A 36 -9.72 0.54 -10.57
N VAL A 37 -9.06 0.50 -11.74
CA VAL A 37 -7.59 0.73 -11.81
C VAL A 37 -7.23 2.12 -11.32
N ASN A 38 -8.06 3.11 -11.66
CA ASN A 38 -7.90 4.50 -11.21
C ASN A 38 -7.91 4.60 -9.68
N THR A 39 -8.70 3.79 -8.98
CA THR A 39 -8.71 3.78 -7.52
C THR A 39 -7.36 3.31 -6.97
N VAL A 40 -6.75 2.28 -7.58
CA VAL A 40 -5.39 1.83 -7.19
C VAL A 40 -4.38 2.94 -7.43
N VAL A 41 -4.40 3.56 -8.62
CA VAL A 41 -3.49 4.66 -8.98
C VAL A 41 -3.60 5.82 -7.99
N GLN A 42 -4.82 6.32 -7.74
CA GLN A 42 -5.07 7.43 -6.81
C GLN A 42 -4.61 7.12 -5.39
N ARG A 43 -4.79 5.88 -4.93
CA ARG A 43 -4.30 5.43 -3.62
C ARG A 43 -2.78 5.40 -3.59
N LEU A 44 -2.11 4.87 -4.63
CA LEU A 44 -0.64 4.87 -4.72
C LEU A 44 -0.05 6.28 -4.84
N GLU A 45 -0.68 7.20 -5.56
CA GLU A 45 -0.32 8.62 -5.59
C GLU A 45 -0.46 9.26 -4.19
N ARG A 46 -1.53 8.92 -3.46
CA ARG A 46 -1.70 9.38 -2.09
C ARG A 46 -0.60 8.83 -1.19
N ILE A 47 -0.24 7.56 -1.34
CA ILE A 47 0.86 6.93 -0.60
C ILE A 47 2.18 7.64 -0.89
N GLY A 48 2.49 7.95 -2.16
CA GLY A 48 3.70 8.70 -2.51
C GLY A 48 3.74 10.09 -1.88
N ARG A 49 2.60 10.79 -1.78
CA ARG A 49 2.52 12.06 -1.03
C ARG A 49 2.77 11.91 0.47
N LEU A 50 2.52 10.74 1.05
CA LEU A 50 2.69 10.48 2.48
C LEU A 50 4.07 9.92 2.83
N LEU A 51 4.68 9.13 1.95
CA LEU A 51 5.94 8.41 2.20
C LEU A 51 7.16 9.04 1.53
N GLY A 52 6.96 10.00 0.62
CA GLY A 52 8.01 10.60 -0.20
C GLY A 52 7.98 10.10 -1.65
N PRO A 53 8.54 10.86 -2.60
CA PRO A 53 8.50 10.54 -4.03
C PRO A 53 9.26 9.27 -4.41
N ASP A 54 10.24 8.86 -3.59
CA ASP A 54 11.13 7.71 -3.72
C ASP A 54 10.60 6.44 -3.04
N TRP A 55 9.38 6.46 -2.50
CA TRP A 55 8.83 5.34 -1.72
C TRP A 55 8.82 4.00 -2.47
N ASN A 56 8.78 4.02 -3.80
CA ASN A 56 8.75 2.83 -4.65
C ASN A 56 10.13 2.44 -5.22
N GLU A 57 11.21 3.04 -4.75
CA GLU A 57 12.58 2.61 -5.08
C GLU A 57 12.99 1.33 -4.32
N PRO A 58 13.91 0.51 -4.86
CA PRO A 58 14.19 -0.82 -4.30
C PRO A 58 14.51 -0.85 -2.79
N PRO A 59 15.38 0.03 -2.24
CA PRO A 59 15.65 0.05 -0.80
C PRO A 59 14.39 0.37 0.02
N ARG A 60 13.61 1.37 -0.40
CA ARG A 60 12.39 1.83 0.29
C ARG A 60 11.27 0.81 0.21
N THR A 61 11.10 0.14 -0.94
CA THR A 61 10.08 -0.91 -1.08
C THR A 61 10.32 -2.10 -0.16
N LEU A 62 11.59 -2.48 0.10
CA LEU A 62 11.92 -3.52 1.06
C LEU A 62 11.54 -3.11 2.48
N GLU A 63 11.93 -1.90 2.90
CA GLU A 63 11.58 -1.34 4.21
C GLU A 63 10.06 -1.32 4.42
N ILE A 64 9.30 -0.88 3.42
CA ILE A 64 7.84 -0.80 3.50
C ILE A 64 7.22 -2.19 3.56
N GLN A 65 7.67 -3.15 2.75
CA GLN A 65 7.19 -4.53 2.81
C GLN A 65 7.44 -5.17 4.18
N LEU A 66 8.62 -4.92 4.78
CA LEU A 66 8.93 -5.38 6.12
C LEU A 66 8.02 -4.72 7.17
N ALA A 67 7.83 -3.40 7.09
CA ALA A 67 6.93 -2.67 7.98
C ALA A 67 5.48 -3.19 7.90
N LEU A 68 4.97 -3.47 6.70
CA LEU A 68 3.64 -4.08 6.50
C LEU A 68 3.57 -5.49 7.12
N ARG A 69 4.62 -6.29 6.99
CA ARG A 69 4.69 -7.64 7.57
C ARG A 69 4.67 -7.58 9.10
N LEU A 70 5.50 -6.72 9.69
CA LEU A 70 5.57 -6.50 11.13
C LEU A 70 4.25 -5.94 11.67
N HIS A 71 3.65 -4.99 10.97
CA HIS A 71 2.35 -4.43 11.36
C HIS A 71 1.29 -5.54 11.43
N ARG A 72 1.15 -6.40 10.42
CA ARG A 72 0.21 -7.54 10.47
C ARG A 72 0.49 -8.51 11.63
N LEU A 73 1.75 -8.81 11.90
CA LEU A 73 2.11 -9.68 13.02
C LEU A 73 1.73 -9.07 14.36
N THR A 74 1.91 -7.76 14.52
CA THR A 74 1.54 -7.04 15.76
C THR A 74 0.04 -6.78 15.92
N GLN A 75 -0.74 -6.79 14.83
CA GLN A 75 -2.22 -6.69 14.90
C GLN A 75 -2.90 -8.04 15.17
N GLY A 76 -2.20 -9.16 14.97
CA GLY A 76 -2.70 -10.51 15.24
C GLY A 76 -2.36 -11.05 16.64
N LEU A 77 -1.55 -10.32 17.39
CA LEU A 77 -1.26 -10.55 18.82
C LEU A 77 -2.23 -9.71 19.68
#